data_AF-A0A2Z6EX54-F1
#
_entry.id   AF-A0A2Z6EX54-F1
#
_cell.length_a   1.000
_cell.length_b   1.000
_cell.length_c   1.000
_cell.angle_alpha   90.00
_cell.angle_beta   90.00
_cell.angle_gamma   90.00
#
_symmetry.space_group_name_H-M   'P 1'
#
loop_
_entity.id
_entity.type
_entity.pdbx_description
1 polymer ?
#
loop_
_entity_poly.entity_id
_entity_poly.type
_entity_poly.pdbx_seq_one_letter_code
_entity_poly.pdbx_strand_id
1 'polypeptide(L)'
;MDKYSDQLKLKVVKAYLAGKAGAIALGKRYDVEPSLLRRWAAAYQIHGLSGLKRKYRRYGADFKLTALQHMWDNHLSYRETAAYFDIRKTSALGEWERLYHIGGIEALSPGKRGKSKKMRGTSSIAIKSGNDETRT
;
A
#
# COMPACT_ATOMS: atom_id res chain seq x y z
N MET A 1 2.90 0.80 9.16
CA MET A 1 4.11 1.58 9.49
C MET A 1 5.33 0.80 9.02
N ASP A 2 6.41 1.43 8.52
CA ASP A 2 7.64 0.68 8.24
C ASP A 2 8.31 0.38 9.58
N LYS A 3 8.72 -0.86 9.83
CA LYS A 3 9.41 -1.25 11.07
C LYS A 3 10.76 -0.53 11.22
N TYR A 4 11.38 -0.12 10.09
CA TYR A 4 12.72 0.45 10.07
C TYR A 4 12.74 1.80 9.32
N SER A 5 13.31 2.83 9.94
CA SER A 5 13.49 4.14 9.30
C SER A 5 14.57 4.10 8.22
N ASP A 6 14.48 4.98 7.22
CA ASP A 6 15.47 5.04 6.14
C ASP A 6 16.87 5.40 6.67
N GLN A 7 16.94 6.19 7.74
CA GLN A 7 18.20 6.49 8.45
C GLN A 7 18.81 5.23 9.10
N LEU A 8 17.97 4.39 9.74
CA LEU A 8 18.44 3.14 10.33
C LEU A 8 18.96 2.20 9.24
N LYS A 9 18.21 2.03 8.14
CA LYS A 9 18.64 1.21 6.98
C LYS A 9 20.01 1.64 6.48
N LEU A 10 20.20 2.95 6.28
CA LEU A 10 21.47 3.50 5.82
C LEU A 10 22.62 3.22 6.80
N LYS A 11 22.39 3.42 8.10
CA LYS A 11 23.40 3.17 9.14
C LYS A 11 23.85 1.70 9.14
N VAL A 12 22.90 0.77 9.13
CA VAL A 12 23.20 -0.67 9.18
C VAL A 12 23.88 -1.14 7.88
N VAL A 13 23.43 -0.67 6.72
CA VAL A 13 24.04 -1.02 5.42
C VAL A 13 25.46 -0.48 5.30
N LYS A 14 25.72 0.76 5.69
CA LYS A 14 27.09 1.31 5.70
C LYS A 14 28.01 0.53 6.63
N ALA A 15 27.53 0.14 7.81
CA ALA A 15 28.32 -0.68 8.74
C ALA A 15 28.63 -2.07 8.17
N TYR A 16 27.67 -2.68 7.45
CA TYR A 16 27.84 -3.95 6.78
C TYR A 16 28.85 -3.88 5.63
N LEU A 17 28.72 -2.88 4.75
CA LEU A 17 29.62 -2.68 3.60
C LEU A 17 31.03 -2.27 4.01
N ALA A 18 31.20 -1.60 5.14
CA ALA A 18 32.51 -1.26 5.69
C ALA A 18 33.24 -2.46 6.32
N GLY A 19 32.65 -3.67 6.30
CA GLY A 19 33.26 -4.88 6.86
C GLY A 19 33.39 -4.89 8.39
N LYS A 20 32.79 -3.93 9.10
CA LYS A 20 32.92 -3.78 10.56
C LYS A 20 32.31 -4.94 11.34
N ALA A 21 31.32 -5.62 10.76
CA ALA A 21 30.65 -6.79 11.34
C ALA A 21 29.84 -7.54 10.27
N GLY A 22 29.73 -8.86 10.43
CA GLY A 22 28.90 -9.70 9.56
C GLY A 22 27.39 -9.45 9.74
N ALA A 23 26.59 -9.91 8.77
CA ALA A 23 25.15 -9.69 8.74
C ALA A 23 24.41 -10.22 10.00
N ILE A 24 24.90 -11.30 10.60
CA ILE A 24 24.32 -11.90 11.83
C ILE A 24 24.54 -10.98 13.04
N ALA A 25 25.76 -10.46 13.22
CA ALA A 25 26.10 -9.58 14.33
C ALA A 25 25.37 -8.23 14.23
N LEU A 26 25.31 -7.65 13.03
CA LEU A 26 24.54 -6.43 12.79
C LEU A 26 23.04 -6.67 12.95
N GLY A 27 22.54 -7.82 12.50
CA GLY A 27 21.15 -8.19 12.67
C GLY A 27 20.72 -8.24 14.13
N LYS A 28 21.51 -8.90 14.99
CA LYS A 28 21.27 -8.92 16.44
C LYS A 28 21.34 -7.52 17.06
N ARG A 29 22.33 -6.70 16.68
CA ARG A 29 22.54 -5.37 17.28
C ARG A 29 21.42 -4.37 16.96
N TYR A 30 20.82 -4.47 15.79
CA TYR A 30 19.83 -3.51 15.30
C TYR A 30 18.41 -4.09 15.18
N ASP A 31 18.18 -5.31 15.69
CA ASP A 31 16.93 -6.07 15.52
C ASP A 31 16.48 -6.17 14.05
N VAL A 32 17.43 -6.43 13.15
CA VAL A 32 17.20 -6.57 11.71
C VAL A 32 17.47 -8.01 11.30
N GLU A 33 16.56 -8.61 10.55
CA GLU A 33 16.79 -9.95 10.02
C GLU A 33 18.00 -9.94 9.06
N PRO A 34 18.96 -10.89 9.19
CA PRO A 34 20.16 -10.90 8.34
C PRO A 34 19.85 -10.99 6.83
N SER A 35 18.76 -11.66 6.45
CA SER A 35 18.29 -11.75 5.05
C SER A 35 17.87 -10.36 4.51
N LEU A 36 17.15 -9.59 5.34
CA LEU A 36 16.69 -8.24 5.02
C LEU A 36 17.86 -7.26 4.89
N LEU A 37 18.87 -7.38 5.76
CA LEU A 37 20.09 -6.58 5.68
C LEU A 37 20.85 -6.83 4.36
N ARG A 38 21.01 -8.10 3.95
CA ARG A 38 21.65 -8.43 2.66
C ARG A 38 20.88 -7.83 1.48
N ARG A 39 19.54 -7.88 1.52
CA ARG A 39 18.68 -7.25 0.50
C ARG A 39 18.87 -5.74 0.43
N TRP A 40 18.94 -5.06 1.58
CA TRP A 40 19.22 -3.62 1.63
C TRP A 40 20.61 -3.28 1.11
N ALA A 41 21.62 -4.08 1.45
CA ALA A 41 22.98 -3.88 0.95
C ALA A 41 23.05 -3.99 -0.58
N ALA A 42 22.43 -5.04 -1.15
CA ALA A 42 22.34 -5.20 -2.61
C ALA A 42 21.59 -4.03 -3.26
N ALA A 43 20.43 -3.64 -2.72
CA ALA A 43 19.68 -2.50 -3.25
C ALA A 43 20.47 -1.18 -3.17
N TYR A 44 21.27 -0.98 -2.12
CA TYR A 44 22.13 0.19 -1.97
C TYR A 44 23.32 0.17 -2.94
N GLN A 45 23.92 -0.98 -3.22
CA GLN A 45 25.00 -1.09 -4.20
C GLN A 45 24.51 -0.76 -5.61
N ILE A 46 23.29 -1.15 -5.98
CA ILE A 46 22.73 -0.91 -7.33
C ILE A 46 22.16 0.51 -7.46
N HIS A 47 21.41 0.98 -6.45
CA HIS A 47 20.58 2.19 -6.56
C HIS A 47 20.97 3.29 -5.56
N GLY A 48 22.04 3.10 -4.79
CA GLY A 48 22.44 4.03 -3.73
C GLY A 48 21.35 4.23 -2.67
N LEU A 49 21.23 5.46 -2.19
CA LEU A 49 20.21 5.85 -1.21
C LEU A 49 18.77 5.56 -1.66
N SER A 50 18.50 5.61 -2.96
CA SER A 50 17.15 5.36 -3.50
C SER A 50 16.69 3.91 -3.33
N GLY A 51 17.64 2.95 -3.26
CA GLY A 51 17.36 1.54 -2.99
C GLY A 51 16.92 1.25 -1.55
N LEU A 52 17.24 2.15 -0.61
CA LEU A 52 16.87 2.01 0.81
C LEU A 52 15.56 2.71 1.16
N LYS A 53 15.19 3.74 0.38
CA LYS A 53 13.93 4.46 0.56
C LYS A 53 12.77 3.52 0.24
N ARG A 54 11.82 3.37 1.16
CA ARG A 54 10.69 2.43 0.97
C ARG A 54 9.67 3.01 -0.02
N LYS A 55 9.93 2.79 -1.31
CA LYS A 55 9.23 3.35 -2.49
C LYS A 55 7.73 3.52 -2.26
N TYR A 56 7.36 4.77 -1.99
CA TYR A 56 5.98 5.21 -1.88
C TYR A 56 5.50 5.62 -3.27
N ARG A 57 5.15 4.67 -4.14
CA ARG A 57 4.39 5.02 -5.35
C ARG A 57 2.98 5.43 -4.91
N ARG A 58 2.84 6.71 -4.57
CA ARG A 58 1.56 7.41 -4.70
C ARG A 58 1.38 7.61 -6.19
N TYR A 59 0.51 6.81 -6.78
CA TYR A 59 0.12 6.98 -8.17
C TYR A 59 -0.72 8.26 -8.25
N GLY A 60 -0.30 9.22 -9.09
CA GLY A 60 -1.10 10.42 -9.39
C GLY A 60 -2.36 10.05 -10.16
N ALA A 61 -3.35 10.95 -10.20
CA ALA A 61 -4.59 10.73 -10.94
C ALA A 61 -4.32 10.41 -12.41
N ASP A 62 -3.44 11.18 -13.04
CA ASP A 62 -3.07 11.03 -14.44
C ASP A 62 -2.46 9.65 -14.71
N PHE A 63 -1.50 9.22 -13.88
CA PHE A 63 -0.91 7.88 -14.02
C PHE A 63 -1.96 6.77 -13.89
N LYS A 64 -2.87 6.89 -12.91
CA LYS A 64 -3.93 5.89 -12.73
C LYS A 64 -4.85 5.85 -13.93
N LEU A 65 -5.20 7.01 -14.48
CA LEU A 65 -6.03 7.11 -15.68
C LEU A 65 -5.32 6.49 -16.88
N THR A 66 -4.05 6.80 -17.11
CA THR A 66 -3.25 6.18 -18.18
C THR A 66 -3.22 4.66 -18.05
N ALA A 67 -3.04 4.14 -16.83
CA ALA A 67 -3.03 2.70 -16.60
C ALA A 67 -4.38 2.05 -16.92
N LEU A 68 -5.50 2.70 -16.56
CA LEU A 68 -6.85 2.22 -16.85
C LEU A 68 -7.19 2.30 -18.35
N GLN A 69 -6.86 3.42 -19.01
CA GLN A 69 -7.06 3.58 -20.45
C GLN A 69 -6.30 2.51 -21.23
N HIS A 70 -5.01 2.32 -20.92
CA HIS A 70 -4.23 1.27 -21.56
C HIS A 70 -4.82 -0.13 -21.34
N MET A 71 -5.33 -0.41 -20.14
CA MET A 71 -6.00 -1.67 -19.83
C MET A 71 -7.25 -1.89 -20.70
N TRP A 72 -8.10 -0.87 -20.83
CA TRP A 72 -9.33 -0.96 -21.63
C TRP A 72 -9.04 -1.03 -23.13
N ASP A 73 -8.14 -0.19 -23.64
CA ASP A 73 -7.79 -0.10 -25.06
C ASP A 73 -7.14 -1.39 -25.57
N ASN A 74 -6.41 -2.10 -24.71
CA ASN A 74 -5.69 -3.32 -25.06
C ASN A 74 -6.36 -4.59 -24.50
N HIS A 75 -7.55 -4.47 -23.90
CA HIS A 75 -8.30 -5.55 -23.27
C HIS A 75 -7.46 -6.41 -22.28
N LEU A 76 -6.55 -5.76 -21.56
CA LEU A 76 -5.63 -6.43 -20.65
C LEU A 76 -6.31 -6.78 -19.33
N SER A 77 -5.88 -7.88 -18.71
CA SER A 77 -6.24 -8.16 -17.33
C SER A 77 -5.56 -7.18 -16.36
N TYR A 78 -6.08 -7.09 -15.14
CA TYR A 78 -5.41 -6.35 -14.07
C TYR A 78 -3.97 -6.83 -13.84
N ARG A 79 -3.72 -8.14 -14.03
CA ARG A 79 -2.39 -8.72 -13.79
C ARG A 79 -1.38 -8.28 -14.85
N GLU A 80 -1.78 -8.30 -16.11
CA GLU A 80 -0.94 -7.85 -17.23
C GLU A 80 -0.66 -6.35 -17.11
N THR A 81 -1.71 -5.56 -16.85
CA THR A 81 -1.58 -4.11 -16.65
C THR A 81 -0.67 -3.78 -15.47
N ALA A 82 -0.80 -4.49 -14.34
CA ALA A 82 0.05 -4.26 -13.19
C ALA A 82 1.52 -4.61 -13.46
N ALA A 83 1.79 -5.65 -14.23
CA ALA A 83 3.13 -5.99 -14.67
C ALA A 83 3.71 -4.91 -15.60
N TYR A 84 2.93 -4.45 -16.58
CA TYR A 84 3.33 -3.43 -17.55
C TYR A 84 3.71 -2.10 -16.89
N PHE A 85 2.90 -1.64 -15.93
CA PHE A 85 3.09 -0.35 -15.26
C PHE A 85 3.93 -0.42 -13.97
N ASP A 86 4.54 -1.57 -13.65
CA ASP A 86 5.25 -1.80 -12.38
C ASP A 86 4.38 -1.42 -11.15
N ILE A 87 3.12 -1.87 -11.18
CA ILE A 87 2.15 -1.65 -10.12
C ILE A 87 2.28 -2.75 -9.08
N ARG A 88 2.63 -2.34 -7.85
CA ARG A 88 2.94 -3.27 -6.76
C ARG A 88 1.77 -4.16 -6.33
N LYS A 89 0.54 -3.71 -6.52
CA LYS A 89 -0.68 -4.43 -6.13
C LYS A 89 -1.64 -4.46 -7.31
N THR A 90 -1.92 -5.65 -7.80
CA THR A 90 -2.95 -5.90 -8.83
C THR A 90 -4.31 -5.38 -8.40
N SER A 91 -4.67 -5.56 -7.12
CA SER A 91 -5.93 -5.05 -6.57
C SER A 91 -6.06 -3.53 -6.57
N ALA A 92 -4.96 -2.78 -6.78
CA ALA A 92 -5.05 -1.33 -6.91
C ALA A 92 -5.80 -0.91 -8.18
N LEU A 93 -5.69 -1.67 -9.27
CA LEU A 93 -6.36 -1.36 -10.54
C LEU A 93 -7.88 -1.46 -10.43
N GLY A 94 -8.39 -2.53 -9.82
CA GLY A 94 -9.84 -2.67 -9.59
C GLY A 94 -10.41 -1.55 -8.71
N GLU A 95 -9.66 -1.09 -7.70
CA GLU A 95 -10.08 0.08 -6.90
C GLU A 95 -10.07 1.37 -7.71
N TRP A 96 -9.08 1.57 -8.59
CA TRP A 96 -9.02 2.74 -9.46
C TRP A 96 -10.17 2.74 -10.47
N GLU A 97 -10.43 1.61 -11.12
CA GLU A 97 -11.54 1.45 -12.05
C GLU A 97 -12.89 1.76 -11.39
N ARG A 98 -13.13 1.19 -10.20
CA ARG A 98 -14.33 1.49 -9.41
C ARG A 98 -14.46 2.99 -9.09
N LEU A 99 -13.38 3.64 -8.66
CA LEU A 99 -13.38 5.08 -8.38
C LEU A 99 -13.66 5.90 -9.65
N TYR A 100 -13.06 5.51 -10.77
CA TYR A 100 -13.28 6.16 -12.06
C TYR A 100 -14.74 6.07 -12.51
N HIS A 101 -15.39 4.91 -12.36
CA HIS A 101 -16.81 4.77 -12.68
C HIS A 101 -17.72 5.61 -11.77
N ILE A 102 -17.31 5.89 -10.52
CA ILE A 102 -18.11 6.67 -9.57
C ILE A 102 -17.97 8.18 -9.81
N GLY A 103 -16.78 8.67 -10.18
CA GLY A 103 -16.53 10.12 -10.23
C GLY A 103 -15.41 10.55 -11.16
N GLY A 104 -15.05 9.72 -12.15
CA GLY A 104 -14.05 10.03 -13.17
C GLY A 104 -12.66 10.28 -12.60
N ILE A 105 -11.89 11.14 -13.29
CA ILE A 105 -10.51 11.48 -12.91
C ILE A 105 -10.42 12.18 -11.54
N GLU A 106 -11.45 12.95 -11.15
CA GLU A 106 -11.52 13.62 -9.85
C GLU A 106 -11.56 12.61 -8.69
N ALA A 107 -12.22 11.47 -8.88
CA ALA A 107 -12.25 10.38 -7.90
C ALA A 107 -10.93 9.57 -7.86
N LEU A 108 -10.12 9.62 -8.92
CA LEU A 108 -8.79 9.00 -8.97
C LEU A 108 -7.72 9.81 -8.24
N SER A 109 -7.93 11.12 -8.11
CA SER A 109 -7.06 12.00 -7.32
C SER A 109 -6.96 11.50 -5.88
N PRO A 110 -5.79 11.62 -5.23
CA PRO A 110 -5.66 11.36 -3.80
C PRO A 110 -6.49 12.42 -3.07
N GLY A 111 -7.80 12.17 -2.94
CA GLY A 111 -8.73 13.01 -2.22
C GLY A 111 -8.20 13.24 -0.81
N LYS A 112 -8.28 14.49 -0.34
CA LYS A 112 -8.05 14.84 1.06
C LYS A 112 -8.89 13.86 1.89
N ARG A 113 -8.26 12.88 2.54
CA ARG A 113 -8.92 12.06 3.56
C ARG A 113 -9.36 13.03 4.64
N GLY A 114 -10.62 13.47 4.60
CA GLY A 114 -11.02 14.59 5.43
C GLY A 114 -12.42 15.09 5.14
N LYS A 115 -13.41 14.23 5.36
CA LYS A 115 -14.60 14.49 6.19
C LYS A 115 -15.54 13.30 6.01
N SER A 116 -15.38 12.30 6.87
CA SER A 116 -16.52 11.46 7.24
C SER A 116 -17.64 12.40 7.67
N LYS A 117 -18.71 12.51 6.88
CA LYS A 117 -19.92 13.21 7.29
C LYS A 117 -20.46 12.40 8.47
N LYS A 118 -20.30 12.92 9.68
CA LYS A 118 -20.84 12.34 10.92
C LYS A 118 -22.31 12.04 10.66
N MET A 119 -22.67 10.75 10.53
CA MET A 119 -24.06 10.34 10.41
C MET A 119 -24.70 10.71 11.75
N ARG A 120 -25.54 11.75 11.74
CA ARG A 120 -26.32 12.14 12.92
C ARG A 120 -27.21 10.94 13.26
N GLY A 121 -27.08 10.47 14.50
CA GLY A 121 -27.78 9.29 14.98
C GLY A 121 -29.27 9.39 14.74
N THR A 122 -29.83 8.35 14.15
CA THR A 122 -31.25 8.06 14.27
C THR A 122 -31.40 7.11 15.45
N SER A 123 -31.76 7.68 16.59
CA SER A 123 -32.28 6.93 17.73
C SER A 123 -33.58 6.24 17.32
N SER A 124 -33.65 4.95 17.64
CA SER A 124 -34.82 4.19 18.10
C SER A 124 -36.07 4.09 17.21
N ILE A 125 -36.39 2.87 16.78
CA ILE A 125 -37.68 2.25 17.11
C ILE A 125 -37.41 0.84 17.62
N ALA A 126 -37.74 0.62 18.89
CA ALA A 126 -37.84 -0.69 19.51
C ALA A 126 -39.17 -1.33 19.07
N ILE A 127 -39.13 -2.55 18.54
CA ILE A 127 -40.32 -3.39 18.43
C ILE A 127 -40.15 -4.54 19.43
N LYS A 128 -40.99 -4.51 20.46
CA LYS A 128 -41.15 -5.56 21.47
C LYS A 128 -41.74 -6.80 20.78
N SER A 129 -41.05 -7.93 20.87
CA SER A 129 -41.66 -9.24 20.59
C SER A 129 -42.44 -9.67 21.82
N GLY A 130 -43.77 -9.62 21.73
CA GLY A 130 -44.67 -10.21 22.72
C GLY A 130 -44.86 -11.70 22.43
N ASN A 131 -44.71 -12.54 23.45
CA ASN A 131 -45.29 -13.88 23.48
C ASN A 131 -46.81 -13.77 23.68
N ASP A 132 -47.61 -14.65 23.07
CA ASP A 132 -48.59 -15.46 23.79
C ASP A 132 -49.13 -16.63 22.95
N GLU A 133 -49.21 -17.79 23.59
CA GLU A 133 -49.97 -19.00 23.21
C GLU A 133 -51.48 -18.72 23.30
N THR A 134 -52.30 -19.30 22.41
CA THR A 134 -53.45 -20.18 22.76
C THR A 134 -54.37 -20.48 21.57
N ARG A 135 -54.52 -21.80 21.30
CA ARG A 135 -55.78 -22.56 21.19
C ARG A 135 -56.94 -21.99 20.34
N THR A 136 -57.28 -22.70 19.27
CA THR A 136 -58.61 -23.34 19.11
C THR A 136 -58.43 -24.62 18.29
#